data_AF-A0A1E5PHG6-F1
#
_entry.id   AF-A0A1E5PHG6-F1
#
_cell.length_a   1.000
_cell.length_b   1.000
_cell.length_c   1.000
_cell.angle_alpha   90.00
_cell.angle_beta   90.00
_cell.angle_gamma   90.00
#
_symmetry.space_group_name_H-M   'P 1'
#
loop_
_entity.id
_entity.type
_entity.pdbx_description
1 polymer ?
#
loop_
_entity_poly.entity_id
_entity_poly.type
_entity_poly.pdbx_seq_one_letter_code
_entity_poly.pdbx_strand_id
1 'polypeptide(L)'
;MAARGFLQIAPGRQVALNGVEWTIKDVHGQLGRLVLVDGDGRTETRSFRWLVNHADLRLLPRAETSGRPSPVSRQPKTLADLTEDQRERARLRAAHVLEAETGFREGHPARALPGEPRPAYDPDCTTLTQRRHAKVAETKAMHRPEAVRLGLQHLGYRTLEAGAGSDSGGSHCHKRG
;
A
#
# COMPACT_ATOMS: atom_id res chain seq x y z
N MET A 1 7.62 -33.49 22.45
CA MET A 1 7.76 -32.69 21.20
C MET A 1 6.71 -31.58 21.25
N ALA A 2 7.10 -30.34 21.45
CA ALA A 2 6.16 -29.22 21.47
C ALA A 2 5.71 -28.94 20.03
N ALA A 3 4.41 -28.99 19.77
CA ALA A 3 3.84 -28.57 18.50
C ALA A 3 4.29 -27.12 18.24
N ARG A 4 5.06 -26.90 17.17
CA ARG A 4 5.36 -25.57 16.66
C ARG A 4 4.04 -24.96 16.21
N GLY A 5 3.37 -24.25 17.11
CA GLY A 5 2.11 -23.59 16.84
C GLY A 5 2.27 -22.60 15.70
N PHE A 6 1.38 -22.67 14.72
CA PHE A 6 1.30 -21.68 13.65
C PHE A 6 0.75 -20.38 14.25
N LEU A 7 1.53 -19.30 14.18
CA LEU A 7 1.06 -17.97 14.58
C LEU A 7 0.13 -17.43 13.49
N GLN A 8 -1.18 -17.54 13.71
CA GLN A 8 -2.16 -16.95 12.81
C GLN A 8 -2.30 -15.45 13.09
N ILE A 9 -1.72 -14.62 12.22
CA ILE A 9 -1.89 -13.16 12.22
C ILE A 9 -3.07 -12.82 11.31
N ALA A 10 -4.21 -12.49 11.90
CA ALA A 10 -5.43 -12.13 11.17
C ALA A 10 -6.22 -11.08 11.95
N PRO A 11 -7.04 -10.25 11.27
CA PRO A 11 -7.99 -9.38 11.94
C PRO A 11 -8.90 -10.14 12.93
N GLY A 12 -9.18 -9.53 14.07
CA GLY A 12 -9.93 -10.11 15.19
C GLY A 12 -9.10 -11.00 16.12
N ARG A 13 -7.83 -11.30 15.80
CA ARG A 13 -6.95 -12.06 16.69
C ARG A 13 -6.51 -11.19 17.87
N GLN A 14 -6.63 -11.72 19.08
CA GLN A 14 -6.16 -11.06 20.31
C GLN A 14 -4.75 -11.53 20.70
N VAL A 15 -3.94 -10.57 21.13
CA VAL A 15 -2.56 -10.75 21.60
C VAL A 15 -2.33 -9.90 22.84
N ALA A 16 -1.54 -10.39 23.79
CA ALA A 16 -1.05 -9.58 24.89
C ALA A 16 0.42 -9.22 24.66
N LEU A 17 0.75 -7.94 24.87
CA LEU A 17 2.08 -7.37 24.71
C LEU A 17 2.35 -6.45 25.91
N ASN A 18 3.43 -6.68 26.64
CA ASN A 18 3.75 -5.96 27.88
C ASN A 18 2.60 -5.97 28.91
N GLY A 19 1.82 -7.06 28.94
CA GLY A 19 0.64 -7.18 29.81
C GLY A 19 -0.60 -6.41 29.34
N VAL A 20 -0.54 -5.66 28.23
CA VAL A 20 -1.69 -4.99 27.62
C VAL A 20 -2.31 -5.90 26.57
N GLU A 21 -3.62 -6.05 26.60
CA GLU A 21 -4.36 -6.80 25.58
C GLU A 21 -4.65 -5.93 24.37
N TRP A 22 -4.33 -6.48 23.20
CA TRP A 22 -4.54 -5.86 21.90
C TRP A 22 -5.33 -6.79 21.00
N THR A 23 -6.19 -6.20 20.18
CA THR A 23 -6.85 -6.87 19.05
C THR A 23 -6.19 -6.45 17.76
N ILE A 24 -5.82 -7.40 16.90
CA ILE A 24 -5.39 -7.12 15.54
C ILE A 24 -6.62 -6.62 14.78
N LYS A 25 -6.65 -5.34 14.44
CA LYS A 25 -7.75 -4.69 13.72
C LYS A 25 -7.63 -4.89 12.21
N ASP A 26 -6.41 -4.74 11.67
CA ASP A 26 -6.14 -4.84 10.23
C ASP A 26 -4.72 -5.37 9.96
N VAL A 27 -4.50 -5.92 8.77
CA VAL A 27 -3.25 -6.55 8.33
C VAL A 27 -2.90 -6.07 6.92
N HIS A 28 -1.86 -5.26 6.81
CA HIS A 28 -1.32 -4.78 5.54
C HIS A 28 -0.16 -5.70 5.09
N GLY A 29 -0.51 -6.87 4.55
CA GLY A 29 0.44 -7.92 4.18
C GLY A 29 1.60 -7.44 3.29
N GLN A 30 1.30 -6.63 2.28
CA GLN A 30 2.29 -6.10 1.33
C GLN A 30 3.31 -5.16 1.98
N LEU A 31 2.92 -4.46 3.04
CA LEU A 31 3.79 -3.51 3.76
C LEU A 31 4.45 -4.13 4.98
N GLY A 32 4.17 -5.41 5.27
CA GLY A 32 4.67 -6.09 6.46
C GLY A 32 4.13 -5.50 7.77
N ARG A 33 2.94 -4.88 7.75
CA ARG A 33 2.37 -4.11 8.87
C ARG A 33 1.03 -4.65 9.35
N LEU A 34 0.72 -4.36 10.60
CA LEU A 34 -0.55 -4.65 11.24
C LEU A 34 -1.00 -3.46 12.10
N VAL A 35 -2.30 -3.35 12.30
CA VAL A 35 -2.92 -2.36 13.18
C VAL A 35 -3.42 -3.08 14.41
N LEU A 36 -2.95 -2.66 15.58
CA LEU A 36 -3.41 -3.10 16.89
C LEU A 36 -4.39 -2.08 17.46
N VAL A 37 -5.39 -2.55 18.20
CA VAL A 37 -6.28 -1.70 19.00
C VAL A 37 -6.39 -2.28 20.42
N ASP A 38 -6.22 -1.47 21.44
CA ASP A 38 -6.41 -1.89 22.84
C ASP A 38 -7.88 -1.78 23.28
N GLY A 39 -8.16 -2.11 24.54
CA GLY A 39 -9.51 -2.03 25.11
C GLY A 39 -10.09 -0.61 25.17
N ASP A 40 -9.23 0.40 25.21
CA ASP A 40 -9.62 1.83 25.24
C ASP A 40 -9.80 2.41 23.82
N GLY A 41 -9.54 1.61 22.78
CA GLY A 41 -9.68 2.01 21.38
C GLY A 41 -8.46 2.74 20.81
N ARG A 42 -7.35 2.83 21.57
CA ARG A 42 -6.10 3.39 21.07
C ARG A 42 -5.55 2.47 19.99
N THR A 43 -5.16 3.05 18.86
CA THR A 43 -4.65 2.29 17.72
C THR A 43 -3.15 2.47 17.52
N GLU A 44 -2.46 1.38 17.21
CA GLU A 44 -1.02 1.40 16.92
C GLU A 44 -0.71 0.60 15.66
N THR A 45 0.12 1.16 14.78
CA THR A 45 0.66 0.43 13.62
C THR A 45 2.04 -0.14 13.96
N ARG A 46 2.22 -1.43 13.73
CA ARG A 46 3.47 -2.17 14.00
C ARG A 46 3.83 -3.10 12.84
N SER A 47 5.07 -3.54 12.78
CA SER A 47 5.51 -4.52 11.77
C SER A 47 5.29 -5.95 12.24
N PHE A 48 5.15 -6.91 11.32
CA PHE A 48 5.12 -8.33 11.66
C PHE A 48 6.40 -8.76 12.37
N ARG A 49 7.55 -8.26 11.89
CA ARG A 49 8.85 -8.58 12.50
C ARG A 49 8.91 -8.12 13.95
N TRP A 50 8.39 -6.93 14.27
CA TRP A 50 8.32 -6.44 15.64
C TRP A 50 7.43 -7.35 16.49
N LEU A 51 6.24 -7.70 16.01
CA LEU A 51 5.30 -8.54 16.75
C LEU A 51 5.88 -9.93 17.03
N VAL A 52 6.41 -10.60 16.00
CA VAL A 52 6.92 -11.98 16.09
C VAL A 52 8.17 -12.08 16.96
N ASN A 53 9.00 -11.02 17.01
CA ASN A 53 10.20 -10.97 17.85
C ASN A 53 9.95 -10.28 19.20
N HIS A 54 8.71 -9.93 19.53
CA HIS A 54 8.43 -9.28 20.79
C HIS A 54 8.57 -10.30 21.93
N ALA A 55 9.45 -10.02 22.90
CA ALA A 55 9.77 -10.94 23.99
C ALA A 55 8.54 -11.39 24.79
N ASP A 56 7.60 -10.47 24.99
CA ASP A 56 6.37 -10.72 25.76
C ASP A 56 5.13 -11.06 24.90
N LEU A 57 5.31 -11.44 23.63
CA LEU A 57 4.17 -11.83 22.79
C LEU A 57 3.47 -13.05 23.40
N ARG A 58 2.22 -12.85 23.82
CA ARG A 58 1.33 -13.94 24.22
C ARG A 58 0.09 -13.95 23.33
N LEU A 59 -0.16 -15.09 22.71
CA LEU A 59 -1.43 -15.31 22.02
C LEU A 59 -2.51 -15.58 23.05
N LEU A 60 -3.56 -14.75 23.05
CA LEU A 60 -4.72 -15.02 23.87
C LEU A 60 -5.56 -16.11 23.19
N PRO A 61 -6.14 -17.05 23.96
CA PRO A 61 -7.15 -17.97 23.45
C PRO A 61 -8.26 -17.16 22.79
N ARG A 62 -8.79 -17.64 21.66
CA ARG A 62 -9.99 -17.01 21.10
C ARG A 62 -11.09 -17.21 22.13
N ALA A 63 -11.49 -16.15 22.84
CA ALA A 63 -12.67 -16.22 23.68
C ALA A 63 -13.82 -16.65 22.77
N GLU A 64 -14.36 -17.83 23.03
CA GLU A 64 -15.57 -18.31 22.38
C GLU A 64 -16.69 -17.39 22.87
N THR A 65 -16.86 -16.26 22.19
CA THR A 65 -17.94 -15.34 22.51
C THR A 65 -19.22 -16.02 22.08
N SER A 66 -19.81 -16.78 23.00
CA SER A 66 -21.14 -17.34 22.89
C SER A 66 -22.11 -16.25 22.42
N GLY A 67 -22.71 -16.45 21.25
CA GLY A 67 -23.96 -15.78 20.88
C GLY A 67 -23.89 -14.45 20.13
N ARG A 68 -22.71 -13.93 19.74
CA ARG A 68 -22.66 -12.82 18.75
C ARG A 68 -21.94 -13.32 17.51
N PRO A 69 -22.58 -13.35 16.32
CA PRO A 69 -21.82 -13.62 15.11
C PRO A 69 -20.69 -12.58 15.07
N SER A 70 -19.44 -13.06 15.14
CA SER A 70 -18.31 -12.22 14.75
C SER A 70 -18.69 -11.58 13.43
N PRO A 71 -18.52 -10.26 13.22
CA PRO A 71 -18.70 -9.69 11.91
C PRO A 71 -17.85 -10.55 10.99
N VAL A 72 -18.51 -11.31 10.10
CA VAL A 72 -17.87 -12.30 9.24
C VAL A 72 -16.59 -11.65 8.78
N SER A 73 -15.45 -12.17 9.22
CA SER A 73 -14.15 -11.64 8.83
C SER A 73 -14.13 -11.79 7.32
N ARG A 74 -14.58 -10.75 6.61
CA ARG A 74 -14.57 -10.73 5.15
C ARG A 74 -13.13 -11.03 4.83
N GLN A 75 -12.89 -12.17 4.18
CA GLN A 75 -11.55 -12.46 3.73
C GLN A 75 -11.06 -11.20 3.00
N PRO A 76 -9.90 -10.64 3.41
CA PRO A 76 -9.40 -9.44 2.79
C PRO A 76 -9.28 -9.73 1.30
N LYS A 77 -9.96 -8.91 0.48
CA LYS A 77 -9.96 -9.09 -0.97
C LYS A 77 -8.52 -9.10 -1.47
N THR A 78 -8.12 -10.20 -2.06
CA THR A 78 -6.81 -10.42 -2.66
C THR A 78 -6.84 -10.01 -4.13
N LEU A 79 -5.66 -9.90 -4.75
CA LEU A 79 -5.57 -9.68 -6.21
C LEU A 79 -6.20 -10.83 -7.02
N ALA A 80 -6.29 -12.04 -6.43
CA ALA A 80 -6.94 -13.19 -7.06
C ALA A 80 -8.46 -13.03 -7.14
N ASP A 81 -9.06 -12.22 -6.26
CA ASP A 81 -10.49 -11.92 -6.24
C ASP A 81 -10.89 -10.86 -7.29
N LEU A 82 -9.91 -10.28 -8.00
CA LEU A 82 -10.17 -9.32 -9.07
C LEU A 82 -10.48 -10.05 -10.38
N THR A 83 -11.51 -9.59 -11.09
CA THR A 83 -11.72 -9.97 -12.49
C THR A 83 -10.55 -9.51 -13.36
N GLU A 84 -10.36 -10.10 -14.54
CA GLU A 84 -9.27 -9.67 -15.43
C GLU A 84 -9.38 -8.18 -15.77
N ASP A 85 -10.60 -7.69 -16.04
CA ASP A 85 -10.83 -6.26 -16.28
C ASP A 85 -10.45 -5.39 -15.08
N GLN A 86 -10.69 -5.86 -13.86
CA GLN A 86 -10.30 -5.13 -12.64
C GLN A 86 -8.79 -5.11 -12.45
N ARG A 87 -8.11 -6.22 -12.74
CA ARG A 87 -6.64 -6.30 -12.73
C ARG A 87 -6.05 -5.37 -13.77
N GLU A 88 -6.60 -5.37 -14.97
CA GLU A 88 -6.11 -4.51 -16.04
C GLU A 88 -6.29 -3.03 -15.70
N ARG A 89 -7.47 -2.63 -15.21
CA ARG A 89 -7.67 -1.25 -14.73
C ARG A 89 -6.76 -0.89 -13.56
N ALA A 90 -6.40 -1.84 -12.70
CA ALA A 90 -5.45 -1.60 -11.61
C ALA A 90 -4.02 -1.41 -12.14
N ARG A 91 -3.58 -2.24 -13.10
CA ARG A 91 -2.27 -2.11 -13.78
C ARG A 91 -2.17 -0.76 -14.49
N LEU A 92 -3.18 -0.38 -15.27
CA LEU A 92 -3.21 0.91 -15.97
C LEU A 92 -3.14 2.10 -14.99
N ARG A 93 -3.91 2.06 -13.89
CA ARG A 93 -3.80 3.07 -12.82
C ARG A 93 -2.41 3.15 -12.22
N ALA A 94 -1.83 2.00 -11.88
CA ALA A 94 -0.49 1.92 -11.30
C ALA A 94 0.54 2.53 -12.26
N ALA A 95 0.43 2.26 -13.56
CA ALA A 95 1.32 2.83 -14.57
C ALA A 95 1.27 4.36 -14.61
N HIS A 96 0.09 4.97 -14.47
CA HIS A 96 -0.03 6.44 -14.39
C HIS A 96 0.64 7.03 -13.15
N VAL A 97 0.55 6.36 -12.01
CA VAL A 97 1.20 6.81 -10.76
C VAL A 97 2.71 6.61 -10.85
N LEU A 98 3.17 5.42 -11.27
CA LEU A 98 4.58 5.09 -11.42
C LEU A 98 5.29 6.05 -12.38
N GLU A 99 4.66 6.43 -13.48
CA GLU A 99 5.26 7.39 -14.41
C GLU A 99 5.42 8.78 -13.80
N ALA A 100 4.48 9.22 -12.94
CA ALA A 100 4.61 10.49 -12.22
C ALA A 100 5.74 10.45 -11.19
N GLU A 101 5.90 9.32 -10.50
CA GLU A 101 6.89 9.16 -9.43
C GLU A 101 8.30 8.89 -9.96
N THR A 102 8.42 8.07 -11.01
CA THR A 102 9.71 7.53 -11.49
C THR A 102 10.09 8.03 -12.88
N GLY A 103 9.11 8.43 -13.69
CA GLY A 103 9.29 8.75 -15.11
C GLY A 103 8.93 7.65 -16.10
N PHE A 104 8.65 6.43 -15.60
CA PHE A 104 8.41 5.24 -16.42
C PHE A 104 7.08 4.56 -16.08
N ARG A 105 6.35 4.04 -17.07
CA ARG A 105 5.05 3.36 -16.82
C ARG A 105 5.20 2.07 -16.03
N GLU A 106 6.33 1.36 -16.17
CA GLU A 106 6.66 0.18 -15.35
C GLU A 106 7.43 0.50 -14.06
N GLY A 107 7.63 1.79 -13.77
CA GLY A 107 8.26 2.25 -12.55
C GLY A 107 9.80 2.14 -12.51
N HIS A 108 10.44 1.68 -13.58
CA HIS A 108 11.89 1.49 -13.57
C HIS A 108 12.51 1.63 -14.98
N PRO A 109 13.67 2.29 -15.14
CA PRO A 109 14.32 2.50 -16.43
C PRO A 109 14.68 1.21 -17.17
N ALA A 110 15.09 0.16 -16.43
CA ALA A 110 15.40 -1.15 -17.03
C ALA A 110 14.19 -1.86 -17.66
N ARG A 111 12.97 -1.36 -17.42
CA ARG A 111 11.71 -1.85 -18.04
C ARG A 111 10.98 -0.72 -18.77
N ALA A 112 11.73 0.25 -19.28
CA ALA A 112 11.17 1.34 -20.06
C ALA A 112 10.44 0.79 -21.30
N LEU A 113 9.23 1.27 -21.52
CA LEU A 113 8.51 0.98 -22.77
C LEU A 113 9.14 1.77 -23.94
N PRO A 114 8.91 1.36 -25.20
CA PRO A 114 9.40 2.12 -26.35
C PRO A 114 8.96 3.59 -26.30
N GLY A 115 9.94 4.50 -26.36
CA GLY A 115 9.70 5.95 -26.28
C GLY A 115 9.63 6.51 -24.84
N GLU A 116 9.93 5.71 -23.82
CA GLU A 116 10.10 6.18 -22.44
C GLU A 116 11.57 6.48 -22.08
N PRO A 117 11.82 7.47 -21.21
CA PRO A 117 10.82 8.32 -20.57
C PRO A 117 10.29 9.39 -21.52
N ARG A 118 9.02 9.79 -21.35
CA ARG A 118 8.46 10.92 -22.10
C ARG A 118 9.08 12.23 -21.58
N PRO A 119 9.30 13.26 -22.41
CA PRO A 119 9.99 14.49 -21.98
C PRO A 119 9.42 15.17 -20.73
N ALA A 120 8.10 15.16 -20.55
CA ALA A 120 7.44 15.74 -19.36
C ALA A 120 7.60 14.91 -18.07
N TYR A 121 8.16 13.71 -18.17
CA TYR A 121 8.32 12.74 -17.10
C TYR A 121 9.77 12.25 -16.93
N ASP A 122 10.69 12.70 -17.77
CA ASP A 122 12.10 12.31 -17.74
C ASP A 122 12.75 12.72 -16.40
N PRO A 123 13.24 11.77 -15.57
CA PRO A 123 13.91 12.07 -14.30
C PRO A 123 15.17 12.92 -14.45
N ASP A 124 15.85 12.86 -15.60
CA ASP A 124 17.10 13.60 -15.81
C ASP A 124 16.82 15.06 -16.17
N CYS A 125 15.63 15.35 -16.72
CA CYS A 125 15.23 16.68 -17.17
C CYS A 125 14.15 17.35 -16.29
N THR A 126 13.50 16.61 -15.38
CA THR A 126 12.36 17.11 -14.59
C THR A 126 12.45 16.76 -13.11
N THR A 127 11.85 17.62 -12.28
CA THR A 127 11.66 17.35 -10.85
C THR A 127 10.41 16.52 -10.60
N LEU A 128 10.38 15.79 -9.48
CA LEU A 128 9.20 15.03 -9.05
C LEU A 128 7.92 15.88 -8.99
N THR A 129 8.03 17.12 -8.49
CA THR A 129 6.91 18.07 -8.44
C THR A 129 6.40 18.42 -9.85
N GLN A 130 7.30 18.69 -10.80
CA GLN A 130 6.92 18.96 -12.20
C GLN A 130 6.19 17.76 -12.81
N ARG A 131 6.68 16.53 -12.61
CA ARG A 131 6.03 15.32 -13.12
C ARG A 131 4.64 15.09 -12.54
N ARG A 132 4.45 15.32 -11.24
CA ARG A 132 3.14 15.25 -10.60
C ARG A 132 2.17 16.29 -11.16
N HIS A 133 2.62 17.52 -11.38
CA HIS A 133 1.81 18.53 -12.04
C HIS A 133 1.46 18.17 -13.49
N ALA A 134 2.43 17.64 -14.26
CA ALA A 134 2.20 17.13 -15.60
C ALA A 134 1.16 16.00 -15.60
N LYS A 135 1.22 15.07 -14.64
CA LYS A 135 0.23 13.99 -14.50
C LYS A 135 -1.17 14.50 -14.17
N VAL A 136 -1.28 15.50 -13.30
CA VAL A 136 -2.57 16.13 -12.99
C VAL A 136 -3.14 16.82 -14.23
N ALA A 137 -2.33 17.54 -14.99
CA ALA A 137 -2.75 18.18 -16.24
C ALA A 137 -3.19 17.15 -17.29
N GLU A 138 -2.41 16.08 -17.48
CA GLU A 138 -2.73 14.97 -18.38
C GLU A 138 -4.06 14.31 -18.00
N THR A 139 -4.26 14.03 -16.71
CA THR A 139 -5.48 13.37 -16.23
C THR A 139 -6.70 14.28 -16.36
N LYS A 140 -6.53 15.60 -16.22
CA LYS A 140 -7.62 16.58 -16.47
C LYS A 140 -7.96 16.70 -17.96
N ALA A 141 -6.99 16.53 -18.84
CA ALA A 141 -7.18 16.57 -20.29
C ALA A 141 -7.69 15.23 -20.87
N MET A 142 -7.60 14.14 -20.10
CA MET A 142 -8.08 12.82 -20.47
C MET A 142 -9.59 12.81 -20.73
N HIS A 143 -10.03 12.02 -21.72
CA HIS A 143 -11.45 11.85 -22.02
C HIS A 143 -12.21 11.34 -20.78
N ARG A 144 -13.28 12.05 -20.38
CA ARG A 144 -13.95 11.82 -19.09
C ARG A 144 -14.42 10.38 -18.84
N PRO A 145 -15.06 9.68 -19.81
CA PRO A 145 -15.40 8.26 -19.66
C PRO A 145 -14.19 7.36 -19.35
N GLU A 146 -13.03 7.66 -19.93
CA GLU A 146 -11.80 6.93 -19.67
C GLU A 146 -11.24 7.24 -18.28
N ALA A 147 -11.21 8.52 -17.88
CA ALA A 147 -10.80 8.91 -16.54
C ALA A 147 -11.68 8.25 -15.46
N VAL A 148 -13.00 8.16 -15.67
CA VAL A 148 -13.94 7.49 -14.77
C VAL A 148 -13.72 5.97 -14.74
N ARG A 149 -13.57 5.33 -15.91
CA ARG A 149 -13.26 3.90 -16.02
C ARG A 149 -12.00 3.54 -15.23
N LEU A 150 -10.96 4.36 -15.35
CA LEU A 150 -9.70 4.17 -14.64
C LEU A 150 -9.74 4.69 -13.20
N GLY A 151 -10.81 5.34 -12.72
CA GLY A 151 -10.85 5.90 -11.37
C GLY A 151 -9.86 7.05 -11.15
N LEU A 152 -9.44 7.72 -12.23
CA LEU A 152 -8.46 8.82 -12.21
C LEU A 152 -9.11 10.20 -12.24
N GLN A 153 -10.45 10.29 -12.36
CA GLN A 153 -11.18 11.57 -12.47
C GLN A 153 -11.03 12.49 -11.24
N HIS A 154 -10.55 11.95 -10.12
CA HIS A 154 -10.26 12.69 -8.88
C HIS A 154 -8.76 12.71 -8.53
N LEU A 155 -7.89 12.23 -9.44
CA LEU A 155 -6.45 12.23 -9.20
C LEU A 155 -5.94 13.68 -9.14
N GLY A 156 -5.58 14.11 -7.94
CA GLY A 156 -5.01 15.43 -7.68
C GLY A 156 -3.57 15.35 -7.22
N TYR A 157 -2.93 16.52 -7.13
CA TYR A 157 -1.55 16.63 -6.65
C TYR A 157 -1.37 16.02 -5.25
N ARG A 158 -2.32 16.27 -4.33
CA ARG A 158 -2.32 15.72 -2.97
C ARG A 158 -2.40 14.18 -2.95
N THR A 159 -3.13 13.58 -3.89
CA THR A 159 -3.23 12.12 -4.01
C THR A 159 -1.89 11.51 -4.40
N LEU A 160 -1.17 12.15 -5.33
CA LEU A 160 0.16 11.71 -5.75
C LEU A 160 1.20 11.91 -4.63
N GLU A 161 1.15 13.05 -3.94
CA GLU A 161 2.02 13.35 -2.80
C GLU A 161 1.86 12.33 -1.65
N ALA A 162 0.63 11.91 -1.34
CA ALA A 162 0.37 10.95 -0.27
C ALA A 162 0.86 9.52 -0.58
N GLY A 163 0.98 9.15 -1.86
CA GLY A 163 1.49 7.83 -2.29
C GLY A 163 3.01 7.67 -2.16
N ALA A 164 3.74 8.76 -1.94
CA ALA A 164 5.19 8.85 -2.01
C ALA A 164 5.96 8.32 -0.78
N GLY A 165 5.27 7.78 0.23
CA GLY A 165 5.88 7.34 1.48
C GLY A 165 6.75 6.08 1.40
N SER A 166 7.13 5.62 0.20
CA SER A 166 7.79 4.33 -0.01
C SER A 166 8.83 4.34 -1.15
N ASP A 167 9.75 5.31 -1.21
CA ASP A 167 11.09 5.05 -1.76
C ASP A 167 12.05 6.23 -1.52
N SER A 168 13.00 6.01 -0.61
CA SER A 168 14.18 6.86 -0.47
C SER A 168 15.35 6.20 -1.21
N GLY A 169 15.52 6.56 -2.47
CA GLY A 169 16.67 6.19 -3.31
C GLY A 169 17.25 7.42 -3.98
N GLY A 170 17.80 8.33 -3.18
CA GLY A 170 18.43 9.56 -3.67
C GLY A 170 19.71 9.25 -4.44
N SER A 171 19.68 9.44 -5.76
CA SER A 171 20.90 9.61 -6.54
C SER A 171 21.16 11.11 -6.69
N HIS A 172 22.16 11.58 -5.96
CA HIS A 172 22.72 12.93 -6.04
C HIS A 172 23.21 13.19 -7.46
N CYS A 173 22.58 14.12 -8.19
CA CYS A 173 23.19 14.63 -9.42
C CYS A 173 24.32 15.60 -9.04
N HIS A 174 25.56 15.19 -9.32
CA HIS A 174 26.69 16.09 -9.35
C HIS A 174 26.59 16.93 -10.62
N LYS A 175 26.40 18.24 -10.48
CA LYS A 175 26.67 19.19 -11.56
C LYS A 175 28.14 19.06 -11.97
N ARG A 176 28.40 18.80 -13.24
CA ARG A 176 29.69 19.10 -13.86
C ARG A 176 29.46 20.16 -14.95
N GLY A 177 30.45 21.06 -15.01
CA GLY A 177 30.41 22.37 -15.67
C GLY A 177 30.32 22.33 -17.18
#